data_AF-A0A1U8KGI9-F1
#
_entry.id   AF-A0A1U8KGI9-F1
#
_cell.length_a   1.000
_cell.length_b   1.000
_cell.length_c   1.000
_cell.angle_alpha   90.00
_cell.angle_beta   90.00
_cell.angle_gamma   90.00
#
_symmetry.space_group_name_H-M   'P 1'
#
loop_
_entity.id
_entity.type
_entity.pdbx_description
1 polymer ?
#
loop_
_entity_poly.entity_id
_entity_poly.type
_entity_poly.pdbx_seq_one_letter_code
_entity_poly.pdbx_strand_id
1 'polypeptide(L)'
;MVRALGPPQRGFGLLRQHQLFFKKRKCSFGTDQVEYLGHIISKCIVSMDKTKVKSVATWPIPVSIKELRGFLGLSGYYRRFIKNYGVIARPLTNLLKKDAWGWCEQATVAFELLKQALCSAPILTLPNFSLEFYVDTDTSSYGVAAVVQ
;
A
#
# COMPACT_ATOMS: atom_id res chain seq x y z
N MET A 1 18.15 -0.31 -5.66
CA MET A 1 18.03 -1.74 -5.33
C MET A 1 17.65 -2.44 -6.62
N VAL A 2 18.38 -3.48 -7.04
CA VAL A 2 18.11 -4.11 -8.34
C VAL A 2 17.67 -5.53 -8.12
N ARG A 3 16.43 -5.79 -8.53
CA ARG A 3 15.75 -7.04 -8.29
C ARG A 3 15.08 -7.45 -9.60
N ALA A 4 15.28 -8.68 -10.03
CA ALA A 4 14.74 -9.17 -11.30
C ALA A 4 14.26 -10.62 -11.15
N LEU A 5 13.05 -10.89 -11.64
CA LEU A 5 12.42 -12.21 -11.69
C LEU A 5 12.99 -13.10 -12.83
N GLY A 6 14.07 -12.68 -13.50
CA GLY A 6 14.67 -13.37 -14.64
C GLY A 6 16.15 -13.01 -14.87
N PRO A 7 16.83 -13.66 -15.84
CA PRO A 7 18.26 -13.49 -16.03
C PRO A 7 18.59 -12.09 -16.58
N PRO A 8 19.63 -11.41 -16.07
CA PRO A 8 19.83 -9.99 -16.32
C PRO A 8 20.78 -9.83 -17.52
N GLN A 9 20.31 -10.13 -18.73
CA GLN A 9 21.23 -10.24 -19.87
C GLN A 9 21.49 -8.90 -20.58
N ARG A 10 20.57 -7.92 -20.54
CA ARG A 10 20.74 -6.63 -21.23
C ARG A 10 21.11 -5.44 -20.32
N GLY A 11 20.66 -5.41 -19.08
CA GLY A 11 20.86 -4.25 -18.19
C GLY A 11 22.30 -4.07 -17.67
N PHE A 12 23.09 -5.14 -17.61
CA PHE A 12 24.44 -5.09 -17.06
C PHE A 12 25.44 -4.34 -17.94
N GLY A 13 25.29 -4.39 -19.26
CA GLY A 13 26.13 -3.64 -20.19
C GLY A 13 25.99 -2.13 -20.02
N LEU A 14 24.75 -1.65 -19.90
CA LEU A 14 24.43 -0.24 -19.72
C LEU A 14 24.98 0.31 -18.39
N LEU A 15 24.84 -0.45 -17.30
CA LEU A 15 25.37 -0.05 -16.01
C LEU A 15 26.90 0.02 -16.00
N ARG A 16 27.56 -0.89 -16.70
CA ARG A 16 29.02 -0.88 -16.87
C ARG A 16 29.49 0.34 -17.68
N GLN A 17 28.75 0.72 -18.72
CA GLN A 17 29.02 1.94 -19.51
C GLN A 17 28.91 3.20 -18.65
N HIS A 18 27.96 3.25 -17.72
CA HIS A 18 27.76 4.39 -16.82
C HIS A 18 28.49 4.26 -15.46
N GLN A 19 29.40 3.28 -15.30
CA GLN A 19 30.15 3.03 -14.06
C GLN A 19 29.25 2.87 -12.81
N LEU A 20 28.06 2.29 -13.00
CA LEU A 20 27.12 1.99 -11.92
C LEU A 20 27.34 0.56 -11.44
N PHE A 21 27.59 0.42 -10.13
CA PHE A 21 27.89 -0.87 -9.51
C PHE A 21 26.74 -1.35 -8.60
N PHE A 22 26.49 -2.66 -8.61
CA PHE A 22 25.53 -3.26 -7.69
C PHE A 22 26.16 -3.57 -6.34
N LYS A 23 25.43 -3.26 -5.28
CA LYS A 23 25.68 -3.87 -3.98
C LYS A 23 25.05 -5.27 -3.97
N LYS A 24 25.85 -6.33 -4.13
CA LYS A 24 25.38 -7.75 -4.18
C LYS A 24 24.38 -8.08 -3.07
N ARG A 25 24.65 -7.63 -1.83
CA ARG A 25 23.76 -7.85 -0.67
C ARG A 25 22.35 -7.27 -0.79
N LYS A 26 22.12 -6.33 -1.72
CA LYS A 26 20.82 -5.69 -1.98
C LYS A 26 20.20 -6.15 -3.32
N CYS A 27 20.75 -7.19 -3.95
CA CYS A 27 20.25 -7.67 -5.24
C CYS A 27 19.71 -9.09 -5.11
N SER A 28 18.58 -9.34 -5.76
CA SER A 28 17.93 -10.65 -5.84
C SER A 28 17.67 -10.97 -7.31
N PHE A 29 18.16 -12.11 -7.77
CA PHE A 29 18.06 -12.54 -9.16
C PHE A 29 17.51 -13.96 -9.22
N GLY A 30 16.63 -14.24 -10.19
CA GLY A 30 16.12 -15.60 -10.42
C GLY A 30 15.26 -16.16 -9.28
N THR A 31 14.61 -15.30 -8.50
CA THR A 31 13.66 -15.70 -7.45
C THR A 31 12.23 -15.63 -7.98
N ASP A 32 11.33 -16.47 -7.49
CA ASP A 32 9.91 -16.42 -7.86
C ASP A 32 9.17 -15.22 -7.26
N GLN A 33 9.73 -14.65 -6.18
CA GLN A 33 9.18 -13.50 -5.48
C GLN A 33 10.28 -12.48 -5.19
N VAL A 34 9.90 -11.21 -5.26
CA VAL A 34 10.77 -10.07 -5.06
C VAL A 34 10.02 -9.02 -4.27
N GLU A 35 10.53 -8.65 -3.11
CA GLU A 35 10.02 -7.45 -2.42
C GLU A 35 10.46 -6.19 -3.18
N TYR A 36 9.61 -5.20 -3.38
CA TYR A 36 9.95 -3.97 -4.08
C TYR A 36 9.06 -2.84 -3.58
N LEU A 37 9.67 -1.75 -3.11
CA LEU A 37 8.96 -0.58 -2.54
C LEU A 37 7.90 -0.96 -1.48
N GLY A 38 8.21 -1.91 -0.58
CA GLY A 38 7.26 -2.35 0.47
C GLY A 38 6.12 -3.24 -0.03
N HIS A 39 6.16 -3.69 -1.28
CA HIS A 39 5.29 -4.73 -1.81
C HIS A 39 6.05 -6.02 -2.03
N ILE A 40 5.36 -7.15 -2.06
CA ILE A 40 5.89 -8.44 -2.52
C ILE A 40 5.31 -8.69 -3.91
N ILE A 41 6.18 -8.68 -4.92
CA ILE A 41 5.84 -8.93 -6.32
C ILE A 41 6.19 -10.39 -6.63
N SER A 42 5.19 -11.13 -7.10
CA SER A 42 5.29 -12.49 -7.64
C SER A 42 4.75 -12.50 -9.07
N LYS A 43 5.02 -13.56 -9.85
CA LYS A 43 4.73 -13.71 -11.30
C LYS A 43 3.56 -12.89 -11.88
N CYS A 44 2.40 -12.84 -11.21
CA CYS A 44 1.25 -12.05 -11.65
C CYS A 44 0.58 -11.24 -10.52
N ILE A 45 1.26 -11.09 -9.38
CA ILE A 45 0.65 -10.70 -8.11
C ILE A 45 1.50 -9.64 -7.42
N VAL A 46 0.83 -8.63 -6.88
CA VAL A 46 1.38 -7.66 -5.94
C VAL A 46 0.63 -7.80 -4.62
N SER A 47 1.36 -8.17 -3.57
CA SER A 47 0.82 -8.21 -2.20
C SER A 47 1.54 -7.20 -1.30
N MET A 48 0.92 -6.86 -0.18
CA MET A 48 1.54 -6.00 0.82
C MET A 48 2.61 -6.76 1.60
N ASP A 49 3.65 -6.06 2.05
CA ASP A 49 4.65 -6.65 2.94
C ASP A 49 4.00 -7.07 4.26
N LYS A 50 4.05 -8.37 4.56
CA LYS A 50 3.50 -8.97 5.78
C LYS A 50 4.07 -8.34 7.06
N THR A 51 5.30 -7.83 7.03
CA THR A 51 5.89 -7.13 8.19
C THR A 51 5.17 -5.81 8.47
N LYS A 52 4.84 -5.04 7.43
CA LYS A 52 4.08 -3.79 7.53
C LYS A 52 2.64 -4.03 7.95
N VAL A 53 2.00 -5.08 7.44
CA VAL A 53 0.66 -5.49 7.86
C VAL A 53 0.64 -5.85 9.35
N LYS A 54 1.62 -6.62 9.84
CA LYS A 54 1.75 -6.93 11.27
C LYS A 54 1.92 -5.68 12.13
N SER A 55 2.75 -4.72 11.69
CA SER A 55 2.92 -3.44 12.41
C SER A 55 1.61 -2.64 12.49
N VAL A 56 0.77 -2.70 11.46
CA VAL A 56 -0.56 -2.06 11.47
C VAL A 56 -1.50 -2.78 12.45
N ALA A 57 -1.48 -4.12 12.48
CA ALA A 57 -2.32 -4.90 13.39
C ALA A 57 -2.07 -4.55 14.86
N THR A 58 -0.80 -4.36 15.23
CA THR A 58 -0.38 -4.00 16.59
C THR A 58 -0.24 -2.48 16.80
N TRP A 59 -0.74 -1.65 15.88
CA TRP A 59 -0.59 -0.21 15.99
C TRP A 59 -1.41 0.32 17.17
N PRO A 60 -0.80 1.08 18.11
CA PRO A 60 -1.50 1.61 19.27
C PRO A 60 -2.49 2.71 18.87
N ILE A 61 -3.51 2.95 19.68
CA ILE A 61 -4.45 4.05 19.45
C ILE A 61 -3.66 5.38 19.47
N PRO A 62 -3.71 6.19 18.40
CA PRO A 62 -3.00 7.47 18.34
C PRO A 62 -3.47 8.43 19.43
N VAL A 63 -2.52 8.93 20.23
CA VAL A 63 -2.80 9.93 21.29
C VAL A 63 -2.47 11.35 20.82
N SER A 64 -1.85 11.50 19.65
CA SER A 64 -1.51 12.80 19.06
C SER A 64 -1.80 12.89 17.56
N ILE A 65 -1.98 14.12 17.06
CA ILE A 65 -2.13 14.42 15.62
C ILE A 65 -0.95 13.86 14.82
N LYS A 66 0.27 13.90 15.37
CA LYS A 66 1.48 13.41 14.70
C LYS A 66 1.43 11.91 14.47
N GLU A 67 1.01 11.15 15.47
CA GLU A 67 0.82 9.69 15.37
C GLU A 67 -0.30 9.34 14.39
N LEU A 68 -1.41 10.08 14.44
CA LEU A 68 -2.52 9.86 13.51
C LEU A 68 -2.09 10.11 12.06
N ARG A 69 -1.30 11.15 11.80
CA ARG A 69 -0.71 11.40 10.47
C ARG A 69 0.21 10.26 10.02
N GLY A 70 1.00 9.69 10.93
CA GLY A 70 1.84 8.53 10.63
C GLY A 70 1.00 7.31 10.20
N PHE A 71 -0.05 7.02 10.94
CA PHE A 71 -0.99 5.93 10.62
C PHE A 71 -1.73 6.16 9.30
N LEU A 72 -2.25 7.37 9.08
CA LEU A 72 -2.93 7.74 7.82
C LEU A 72 -1.98 7.74 6.63
N GLY A 73 -0.69 8.07 6.83
CA GLY A 73 0.33 7.94 5.79
C GLY A 73 0.54 6.50 5.34
N LEU A 74 0.67 5.57 6.29
CA LEU A 74 0.87 4.15 5.97
C LEU A 74 -0.40 3.50 5.40
N SER A 75 -1.55 3.73 6.02
CA SER A 75 -2.83 3.21 5.51
C SER A 75 -3.19 3.81 4.15
N GLY A 76 -2.87 5.08 3.93
CA GLY A 76 -3.05 5.79 2.66
C GLY A 76 -2.15 5.25 1.54
N TYR A 77 -0.94 4.81 1.86
CA TYR A 77 -0.05 4.14 0.90
C TYR A 77 -0.69 2.87 0.33
N TYR A 78 -1.39 2.11 1.18
CA TYR A 78 -2.08 0.88 0.81
C TYR A 78 -3.57 1.08 0.46
N ARG A 79 -4.03 2.32 0.26
CA ARG A 79 -5.45 2.62 -0.02
C ARG A 79 -6.03 1.84 -1.21
N ARG A 80 -5.20 1.45 -2.18
CA ARG A 80 -5.61 0.67 -3.36
C ARG A 80 -6.10 -0.74 -3.02
N PHE A 81 -5.71 -1.26 -1.86
CA PHE A 81 -6.11 -2.58 -1.38
C PHE A 81 -7.35 -2.53 -0.46
N ILE A 82 -7.83 -1.31 -0.12
CA ILE A 82 -8.91 -1.09 0.84
C ILE A 82 -10.11 -0.50 0.10
N LYS A 83 -11.17 -1.30 -0.04
CA LYS A 83 -12.44 -0.82 -0.59
C LYS A 83 -12.99 0.31 0.29
N ASN A 84 -13.46 1.39 -0.36
CA ASN A 84 -14.05 2.56 0.31
C ASN A 84 -13.13 3.23 1.35
N TYR A 85 -11.80 3.17 1.16
CA TYR A 85 -10.82 3.79 2.07
C TYR A 85 -11.19 5.22 2.45
N GLY A 86 -11.58 6.05 1.47
CA GLY A 86 -11.92 7.45 1.72
C GLY A 86 -13.10 7.64 2.70
N VAL A 87 -14.09 6.75 2.66
CA VAL A 87 -15.24 6.78 3.55
C VAL A 87 -14.83 6.37 4.97
N ILE A 88 -14.05 5.29 5.09
CA ILE A 88 -13.60 4.76 6.40
C ILE A 88 -12.61 5.73 7.06
N ALA A 89 -11.68 6.31 6.29
CA ALA A 89 -10.67 7.23 6.81
C ALA A 89 -11.23 8.63 7.13
N ARG A 90 -12.44 8.97 6.67
CA ARG A 90 -13.01 10.31 6.81
C ARG A 90 -13.06 10.81 8.26
N PRO A 91 -13.57 10.05 9.26
CA PRO A 91 -13.58 10.49 10.66
C PRO A 91 -12.17 10.81 11.17
N LEU A 92 -11.16 10.02 10.78
CA LEU A 92 -9.77 10.24 11.16
C LEU A 92 -9.16 11.48 10.46
N THR A 93 -9.45 11.68 9.18
CA THR A 93 -8.99 12.89 8.46
C THR A 93 -9.63 14.17 8.99
N ASN A 94 -10.85 14.10 9.53
CA ASN A 94 -11.50 15.24 10.18
C ASN A 94 -10.74 15.67 11.45
N LEU A 95 -10.17 14.73 12.21
CA LEU A 95 -9.34 15.03 13.38
C LEU A 95 -8.02 15.74 13.05
N LEU A 96 -7.61 15.74 11.78
CA LEU A 96 -6.41 16.46 11.32
C LEU A 96 -6.67 17.94 11.01
N LYS A 97 -7.93 18.39 11.02
CA LYS A 97 -8.30 19.79 10.79
C LYS A 97 -7.88 20.65 11.98
N LYS A 98 -7.73 21.96 11.72
CA LYS A 98 -7.36 22.93 12.75
C LYS A 98 -8.39 22.88 13.89
N ASP A 99 -7.89 22.80 15.13
CA ASP A 99 -8.68 22.77 16.38
C ASP A 99 -9.73 21.64 16.46
N ALA A 100 -9.60 20.59 15.64
CA ALA A 100 -10.54 19.47 15.58
C ALA A 100 -10.04 18.20 16.29
N TRP A 101 -8.90 18.27 16.98
CA TRP A 101 -8.35 17.11 17.69
C TRP A 101 -9.20 16.79 18.91
N GLY A 102 -9.85 15.63 18.87
CA GLY A 102 -10.59 15.04 19.97
C GLY A 102 -10.90 13.60 19.61
N TRP A 103 -10.20 12.65 20.22
CA TRP A 103 -10.42 11.23 19.93
C TRP A 103 -11.81 10.82 20.41
N CYS A 104 -12.66 10.35 19.49
CA CYS A 104 -14.04 9.96 19.77
C CYS A 104 -14.29 8.49 19.41
N GLU A 105 -15.46 7.97 19.80
CA GLU A 105 -15.85 6.60 19.47
C GLU A 105 -15.87 6.35 17.95
N GLN A 106 -16.34 7.33 17.15
CA GLN A 106 -16.33 7.21 15.69
C GLN A 106 -14.91 7.11 15.12
N ALA A 107 -13.93 7.76 15.76
CA ALA A 107 -12.52 7.65 15.39
C ALA A 107 -11.96 6.27 15.74
N THR A 108 -12.31 5.71 16.90
CA THR A 108 -11.95 4.34 17.29
C THR A 108 -12.50 3.32 16.30
N VAL A 109 -13.78 3.44 15.93
CA VAL A 109 -14.41 2.55 14.94
C VAL A 109 -13.72 2.64 13.58
N ALA A 110 -13.47 3.86 13.09
CA ALA A 110 -12.74 4.08 11.84
C ALA A 110 -11.31 3.51 11.85
N PHE A 111 -10.61 3.67 12.98
CA PHE A 111 -9.25 3.16 13.17
C PHE A 111 -9.20 1.63 13.13
N GLU A 112 -10.09 0.96 13.87
CA GLU A 112 -10.14 -0.50 13.89
C GLU A 112 -10.63 -1.09 12.55
N LEU A 113 -11.58 -0.44 11.87
CA LEU A 113 -11.98 -0.83 10.51
C LEU A 113 -10.82 -0.75 9.52
N LEU A 114 -10.01 0.31 9.57
CA LEU A 114 -8.82 0.41 8.72
C LEU A 114 -7.77 -0.65 9.05
N LYS A 115 -7.55 -0.95 10.33
CA LYS A 115 -6.64 -2.03 10.75
C LYS A 115 -7.11 -3.38 10.22
N GLN A 116 -8.39 -3.69 10.38
CA GLN A 116 -8.99 -4.92 9.87
C GLN A 116 -8.87 -4.99 8.35
N ALA A 117 -9.23 -3.93 7.63
CA ALA A 117 -9.14 -3.88 6.18
C ALA A 117 -7.70 -4.04 5.66
N LEU A 118 -6.70 -3.50 6.35
CA LEU A 118 -5.28 -3.70 6.02
C LEU A 118 -4.80 -5.13 6.31
N CYS A 119 -5.37 -5.79 7.31
CA CYS A 119 -5.04 -7.17 7.66
C CYS A 119 -5.74 -8.19 6.76
N SER A 120 -6.94 -7.89 6.28
CA SER A 120 -7.75 -8.75 5.42
C SER A 120 -7.60 -8.43 3.92
N ALA A 121 -6.91 -7.34 3.59
CA ALA A 121 -6.88 -6.81 2.23
C ALA A 121 -6.38 -7.86 1.21
N PRO A 122 -7.10 -8.00 0.08
CA PRO A 122 -6.80 -9.00 -0.92
C PRO A 122 -5.48 -8.71 -1.63
N ILE A 123 -4.92 -9.75 -2.20
CA ILE A 123 -3.79 -9.69 -3.10
C ILE A 123 -4.25 -9.00 -4.40
N LEU A 124 -3.51 -7.99 -4.89
CA LEU A 124 -3.79 -7.39 -6.20
C LEU A 124 -3.10 -8.20 -7.29
N THR A 125 -3.83 -8.52 -8.36
CA THR A 125 -3.24 -9.04 -9.59
C THR A 125 -2.61 -7.90 -10.40
N LEU A 126 -1.51 -8.20 -11.09
CA LEU A 126 -0.93 -7.26 -12.05
C LEU A 126 -1.90 -7.09 -13.22
N PRO A 127 -2.14 -5.85 -13.69
CA PRO A 127 -3.04 -5.61 -14.81
C PRO A 127 -2.51 -6.32 -16.06
N ASN A 128 -3.36 -7.14 -16.67
CA ASN A 128 -3.08 -7.75 -17.96
C ASN A 128 -3.62 -6.84 -19.07
N PHE A 129 -2.75 -6.06 -19.71
CA PHE A 129 -3.12 -5.10 -20.74
C PHE A 129 -3.68 -5.72 -22.04
N SER A 130 -3.64 -7.05 -22.17
CA SER A 130 -4.29 -7.76 -23.27
C SER A 130 -5.77 -8.05 -23.03
N LEU A 131 -6.29 -7.75 -21.84
CA LEU A 131 -7.70 -7.92 -21.47
C LEU A 131 -8.38 -6.54 -21.35
N GLU A 132 -9.71 -6.52 -21.53
CA GLU A 132 -10.50 -5.33 -21.23
C GLU A 132 -10.55 -5.10 -19.73
N PHE A 133 -10.44 -3.83 -19.33
CA PHE A 133 -10.56 -3.40 -17.94
C PHE A 133 -11.97 -2.92 -17.66
N TYR A 134 -12.53 -3.34 -16.53
CA TYR A 134 -13.84 -2.88 -16.07
C TYR A 134 -13.66 -1.91 -14.91
N VAL A 135 -14.31 -0.76 -14.96
CA VAL A 135 -14.26 0.24 -13.89
C VAL A 135 -15.62 0.33 -13.22
N ASP A 136 -15.72 -0.24 -12.02
CA ASP A 136 -16.90 -0.08 -11.18
C ASP A 136 -16.76 1.21 -10.37
N THR A 137 -17.70 2.14 -10.56
CA THR A 137 -17.74 3.40 -9.82
C THR A 137 -18.98 3.48 -8.93
N ASP A 138 -18.79 3.83 -7.67
CA ASP A 138 -19.86 4.12 -6.71
C ASP A 138 -19.70 5.56 -6.21
N THR A 139 -20.78 6.33 -6.23
CA THR A 139 -20.79 7.75 -5.87
C THR A 139 -21.90 8.05 -4.88
N SER A 140 -21.57 8.77 -3.82
CA SER A 140 -22.54 9.32 -2.86
C SER A 140 -22.27 10.81 -2.63
N SER A 141 -23.20 11.51 -1.99
CA SER A 141 -23.00 12.92 -1.56
C SER A 141 -21.80 13.11 -0.61
N TYR A 142 -21.24 12.02 -0.11
CA TYR A 142 -20.17 12.00 0.88
C TYR A 142 -18.82 11.51 0.33
N GLY A 143 -18.77 10.94 -0.87
CA GLY A 143 -17.53 10.42 -1.45
C GLY A 143 -17.73 9.64 -2.74
N VAL A 144 -16.62 9.46 -3.47
CA VAL A 144 -16.52 8.70 -4.71
C VAL A 144 -15.55 7.54 -4.51
N ALA A 145 -15.92 6.36 -4.98
CA ALA A 145 -15.10 5.17 -5.00
C ALA A 145 -15.05 4.59 -6.43
N ALA A 146 -13.89 4.09 -6.83
CA ALA A 146 -13.73 3.38 -8.09
C ALA A 146 -12.83 2.15 -7.87
N VAL A 147 -13.19 1.03 -8.49
CA VAL A 147 -12.40 -0.21 -8.51
C VAL A 147 -12.19 -0.60 -9.96
N VAL A 148 -10.95 -0.93 -10.31
CA VAL A 148 -10.59 -1.43 -11.64
C VAL A 148 -10.39 -2.94 -11.52
N GLN A 149 -11.11 -3.70 -12.34
CA GLN A 149 -11.03 -5.16 -12.48
C GLN A 149 -10.31 -5.53 -13.78
#